data_AF-A0A1G3LX67-F1
#
_entry.id   AF-A0A1G3LX67-F1
#
_cell.length_a   1.000
_cell.length_b   1.000
_cell.length_c   1.000
_cell.angle_alpha   90.00
_cell.angle_beta   90.00
_cell.angle_gamma   90.00
#
_symmetry.space_group_name_H-M   'P 1'
#
loop_
_entity.id
_entity.type
_entity.pdbx_description
1 polymer ?
#
loop_
_entity_poly.entity_id
_entity_poly.type
_entity_poly.pdbx_seq_one_letter_code
_entity_poly.pdbx_strand_id
1 'polypeptide(L)'
;MADLKTYFAEDRYVTAADAPVSLLHCLLGRWRWSFYLQYFEVVLAARRLAVRGLYDDSAWAESSLAVLRTVERNRGRFDITGMDNLRRSAGSGPFVFIANHMSTLETQILPVLIVPLLPVTFVVKEGLVASGAFGPIMRSRDPVVVKRRNPREDLEEVLRAGGERLRRGV
;
A
#
# COMPACT_ATOMS: atom_id res chain seq x y z
N MET A 1 -19.32 -2.69 4.43
CA MET A 1 -17.99 -3.20 4.05
C MET A 1 -18.11 -4.70 3.94
N ALA A 2 -17.67 -5.29 2.82
CA ALA A 2 -17.47 -6.73 2.76
C ALA A 2 -16.46 -7.12 3.84
N ASP A 3 -16.63 -8.29 4.45
CA ASP A 3 -15.71 -8.83 5.46
C ASP A 3 -14.37 -9.14 4.78
N LEU A 4 -13.46 -8.15 4.80
CA LEU A 4 -12.16 -8.26 4.17
C LEU A 4 -11.31 -9.24 4.97
N LYS A 5 -10.53 -10.05 4.27
CA LYS A 5 -9.64 -11.03 4.89
C LYS A 5 -8.71 -10.35 5.90
N THR A 6 -8.72 -10.84 7.13
CA THR A 6 -7.76 -10.42 8.15
C THR A 6 -6.41 -11.10 7.89
N TYR A 7 -5.36 -10.31 7.67
CA TYR A 7 -4.01 -10.82 7.40
C TYR A 7 -3.13 -10.92 8.66
N PHE A 8 -3.40 -10.08 9.66
CA PHE A 8 -2.64 -10.00 10.91
C PHE A 8 -3.62 -9.95 12.09
N ALA A 9 -3.64 -11.00 12.90
CA ALA A 9 -4.57 -11.12 14.04
C ALA A 9 -3.99 -10.58 15.35
N GLU A 10 -2.67 -10.62 15.50
CA GLU A 10 -1.96 -10.20 16.71
C GLU A 10 -1.69 -8.68 16.72
N ASP A 11 -1.40 -8.09 17.89
CA ASP A 11 -1.00 -6.66 17.99
C ASP A 11 0.39 -6.40 17.39
N ARG A 12 1.25 -7.43 17.42
CA ARG A 12 2.61 -7.40 16.90
C ARG A 12 2.82 -8.45 15.82
N TYR A 13 3.49 -8.05 14.75
CA TYR A 13 3.97 -8.92 13.68
C TYR A 13 5.49 -8.79 13.57
N VAL A 14 6.19 -9.91 13.73
CA VAL A 14 7.63 -9.99 13.51
C VAL A 14 7.88 -11.03 12.43
N THR A 15 8.69 -10.69 11.42
CA THR A 15 9.12 -11.68 10.43
C THR A 15 9.87 -12.81 11.12
N ALA A 16 9.43 -14.04 10.92
CA ALA A 16 10.04 -15.23 11.53
C ALA A 16 11.53 -15.35 11.17
N ALA A 17 12.34 -15.85 12.12
CA ALA A 17 13.78 -16.00 11.92
C ALA A 17 14.11 -16.93 10.73
N ASP A 18 13.33 -17.99 10.60
CA ASP A 18 13.37 -19.02 9.55
C ASP A 18 12.48 -18.71 8.33
N ALA A 19 12.04 -17.45 8.19
CA ALA A 19 11.18 -17.04 7.07
C ALA A 19 11.77 -17.48 5.72
N PRO A 20 10.94 -18.09 4.85
CA PRO A 20 11.40 -18.72 3.62
C PRO A 20 12.04 -17.70 2.69
N VAL A 21 13.11 -18.13 2.03
CA VAL A 21 13.86 -17.31 1.08
C VAL A 21 13.43 -17.65 -0.33
N SER A 22 13.31 -16.64 -1.20
CA SER A 22 12.92 -16.86 -2.59
C SER A 22 13.93 -17.75 -3.30
N LEU A 23 13.45 -18.75 -4.03
CA LEU A 23 14.30 -19.59 -4.88
C LEU A 23 15.02 -18.73 -5.94
N LEU A 24 14.33 -17.74 -6.52
CA LEU A 24 14.94 -16.80 -7.46
C LEU A 24 16.07 -15.99 -6.80
N HIS A 25 15.89 -15.62 -5.53
CA HIS A 25 16.95 -14.97 -4.76
C HIS A 25 18.16 -15.89 -4.57
N CYS A 26 17.96 -17.17 -4.27
CA CYS A 26 19.04 -18.14 -4.19
C CYS A 26 19.73 -18.38 -5.55
N LEU A 27 18.96 -18.59 -6.62
CA LEU A 27 19.44 -18.88 -7.97
C LEU A 27 20.23 -17.71 -8.58
N LEU A 28 19.78 -16.47 -8.35
CA LEU A 28 20.50 -15.26 -8.78
C LEU A 28 21.65 -14.89 -7.83
N GLY A 29 22.19 -15.83 -7.06
CA GLY A 29 23.34 -15.58 -6.19
C GLY A 29 23.09 -14.49 -5.13
N ARG A 30 21.85 -14.36 -4.66
CA ARG A 30 21.40 -13.37 -3.65
C ARG A 30 21.48 -11.93 -4.15
N TRP A 31 21.41 -11.73 -5.46
CA TRP A 31 21.43 -10.41 -6.08
C TRP A 31 20.12 -9.65 -5.88
N ARG A 32 20.22 -8.32 -5.77
CA ARG A 32 19.06 -7.41 -5.62
C ARG A 32 18.03 -7.50 -6.75
N TRP A 33 18.44 -7.96 -7.94
CA TRP A 33 17.55 -8.15 -9.08
C TRP A 33 16.43 -9.13 -8.82
N SER A 34 16.65 -10.13 -7.96
CA SER A 34 15.60 -11.05 -7.52
C SER A 34 14.41 -10.32 -6.89
N PHE A 35 14.64 -9.30 -6.07
CA PHE A 35 13.58 -8.47 -5.49
C PHE A 35 12.83 -7.70 -6.58
N TYR A 36 13.54 -7.00 -7.47
CA TYR A 36 12.90 -6.19 -8.51
C TYR A 36 12.04 -7.04 -9.44
N LEU A 37 12.52 -8.21 -9.87
CA LEU A 37 11.74 -9.10 -10.75
C LEU A 37 10.43 -9.56 -10.09
N GLN A 38 10.49 -10.00 -8.83
CA GLN A 38 9.30 -10.39 -8.06
C GLN A 38 8.36 -9.20 -7.80
N TYR A 39 8.91 -8.03 -7.49
CA TYR A 39 8.11 -6.82 -7.28
C TYR A 39 7.40 -6.38 -8.58
N PHE A 40 8.10 -6.39 -9.72
CA PHE A 40 7.50 -6.06 -11.01
C PHE A 40 6.39 -7.05 -11.39
N GLU A 41 6.53 -8.33 -11.05
CA GLU A 41 5.44 -9.30 -11.23
C GLU A 41 4.16 -8.86 -10.50
N VAL A 42 4.28 -8.47 -9.23
CA VAL A 42 3.15 -7.95 -8.43
C VAL A 42 2.55 -6.69 -9.07
N VAL A 43 3.39 -5.73 -9.48
CA VAL A 43 2.92 -4.50 -10.14
C VAL A 43 2.19 -4.79 -11.44
N LEU A 44 2.71 -5.70 -12.27
CA LEU A 44 2.08 -6.08 -13.53
C LEU A 44 0.74 -6.80 -13.31
N ALA A 45 0.63 -7.64 -12.28
CA ALA A 45 -0.62 -8.30 -11.91
C ALA A 45 -1.66 -7.26 -11.43
N ALA A 46 -1.27 -6.37 -10.51
CA ALA A 46 -2.12 -5.27 -10.03
C ALA A 46 -2.58 -4.36 -11.17
N ARG A 47 -1.68 -4.00 -12.09
CA ARG A 47 -2.00 -3.20 -13.27
C ARG A 47 -3.02 -3.90 -14.17
N ARG A 48 -2.86 -5.20 -14.43
CA ARG A 48 -3.81 -5.97 -15.25
C ARG A 48 -5.21 -5.95 -14.65
N LEU A 49 -5.33 -6.11 -13.34
CA LEU A 49 -6.60 -5.98 -12.63
C LEU A 49 -7.17 -4.55 -12.73
N ALA A 50 -6.32 -3.54 -12.53
CA ALA A 50 -6.75 -2.15 -12.52
C ALA A 50 -7.25 -1.68 -13.89
N VAL A 51 -6.59 -2.09 -14.97
CA VAL A 51 -7.03 -1.81 -16.35
C VAL A 51 -8.38 -2.47 -16.66
N ARG A 52 -8.69 -3.59 -16.03
CA ARG A 52 -9.97 -4.30 -16.17
C ARG A 52 -11.06 -3.77 -15.22
N GLY A 53 -10.74 -2.81 -14.36
CA GLY A 53 -11.66 -2.33 -13.31
C GLY A 53 -11.89 -3.33 -12.17
N LEU A 54 -11.05 -4.36 -12.05
CA LEU A 54 -11.17 -5.44 -11.07
C LEU A 54 -10.19 -5.32 -9.91
N TYR A 55 -9.44 -4.21 -9.82
CA TYR A 55 -8.56 -3.96 -8.70
C TYR A 55 -9.37 -3.24 -7.65
N ASP A 56 -10.00 -3.95 -6.72
CA ASP A 56 -10.77 -3.44 -5.59
C ASP A 56 -9.91 -3.39 -4.32
N ASP A 57 -10.51 -3.10 -3.16
CA ASP A 57 -9.81 -3.02 -1.87
C ASP A 57 -9.18 -4.36 -1.48
N SER A 58 -9.87 -5.47 -1.74
CA SER A 58 -9.36 -6.83 -1.53
C SER A 58 -8.09 -7.07 -2.33
N ALA A 59 -8.14 -6.82 -3.65
CA ALA A 59 -7.01 -6.99 -4.56
C ALA A 59 -5.82 -6.08 -4.20
N TRP A 60 -6.10 -4.89 -3.63
CA TRP A 60 -5.05 -3.99 -3.17
C TRP A 60 -4.39 -4.45 -1.88
N ALA A 61 -5.16 -4.95 -0.92
CA ALA A 61 -4.60 -5.54 0.29
C ALA A 61 -3.78 -6.81 -0.04
N GLU A 62 -4.23 -7.63 -0.99
CA GLU A 62 -3.51 -8.82 -1.45
C GLU A 62 -2.19 -8.47 -2.17
N SER A 63 -2.21 -7.49 -3.07
CA SER A 63 -0.98 -7.05 -3.76
C SER A 63 0.01 -6.44 -2.77
N SER A 64 -0.48 -5.68 -1.79
CA SER A 64 0.31 -5.12 -0.69
C SER A 64 0.95 -6.22 0.17
N LEU A 65 0.19 -7.27 0.51
CA LEU A 65 0.72 -8.46 1.17
C LEU A 65 1.79 -9.15 0.32
N ALA A 66 1.57 -9.26 -0.99
CA ALA A 66 2.54 -9.88 -1.90
C ALA A 66 3.85 -9.09 -1.95
N VAL A 67 3.81 -7.75 -1.90
CA VAL A 67 5.01 -6.91 -1.74
C VAL A 67 5.69 -7.17 -0.41
N LEU A 68 4.96 -7.18 0.70
CA LEU A 68 5.52 -7.49 2.03
C LEU A 68 6.23 -8.85 2.03
N ARG A 69 5.59 -9.90 1.52
CA ARG A 69 6.20 -11.23 1.39
C ARG A 69 7.39 -11.25 0.44
N THR A 70 7.36 -10.46 -0.63
CA THR A 70 8.51 -10.31 -1.53
C THR A 70 9.70 -9.71 -0.81
N VAL A 71 9.50 -8.70 0.02
CA VAL A 71 10.57 -8.11 0.86
C VAL A 71 11.12 -9.16 1.83
N GLU A 72 10.26 -9.91 2.53
CA GLU A 72 10.70 -10.95 3.48
C GLU A 72 11.51 -12.07 2.83
N ARG A 73 11.03 -12.55 1.66
CA ARG A 73 11.71 -13.58 0.87
C ARG A 73 13.05 -13.13 0.30
N ASN A 74 13.27 -11.82 0.21
CA ASN A 74 14.54 -11.21 -0.18
C ASN A 74 15.31 -10.68 1.05
N ARG A 75 15.14 -11.33 2.22
CA ARG A 75 15.87 -11.09 3.47
C ARG A 75 15.51 -9.79 4.21
N GLY A 76 14.54 -9.02 3.73
CA GLY A 76 13.91 -7.98 4.54
C GLY A 76 13.25 -8.58 5.78
N ARG A 77 13.11 -7.78 6.83
CA ARG A 77 12.48 -8.17 8.09
C ARG A 77 11.58 -7.02 8.55
N PHE A 78 10.41 -7.37 9.04
CA PHE A 78 9.43 -6.45 9.59
C PHE A 78 9.29 -6.70 11.08
N ASP A 79 9.11 -5.61 11.83
CA ASP A 79 8.64 -5.59 13.19
C ASP A 79 7.57 -4.49 13.25
N ILE A 80 6.32 -4.91 13.31
CA ILE A 80 5.14 -4.05 13.27
C ILE A 80 4.42 -4.23 14.59
N THR A 81 4.13 -3.13 15.29
CA THR A 81 3.46 -3.14 16.60
C THR A 81 2.29 -2.17 16.61
N GLY A 82 1.37 -2.32 17.56
CA GLY A 82 0.25 -1.40 17.73
C GLY A 82 -0.87 -1.59 16.72
N MET A 83 -0.99 -2.77 16.11
CA MET A 83 -2.09 -3.09 15.19
C MET A 83 -3.45 -3.06 15.90
N ASP A 84 -3.50 -3.29 17.21
CA ASP A 84 -4.73 -3.14 17.98
C ASP A 84 -5.25 -1.70 18.01
N ASN A 85 -4.37 -0.70 17.87
CA ASN A 85 -4.83 0.69 17.78
C ASN A 85 -5.70 0.90 16.54
N LEU A 86 -5.36 0.25 15.42
CA LEU A 86 -6.18 0.28 14.20
C LEU A 86 -7.50 -0.44 14.42
N ARG A 87 -7.46 -1.66 14.97
CA ARG A 87 -8.66 -2.46 15.23
C ARG A 87 -9.64 -1.76 16.18
N ARG A 88 -9.15 -1.21 17.29
CA ARG A 88 -9.97 -0.48 18.26
C ARG A 88 -10.58 0.80 17.69
N SER A 89 -9.88 1.45 16.76
CA SER A 89 -10.33 2.69 16.14
C SER A 89 -11.26 2.44 14.95
N ALA A 90 -11.32 1.21 14.43
CA ALA A 90 -12.17 0.83 13.31
C ALA A 90 -13.64 1.18 13.62
N GLY A 91 -14.24 2.01 12.77
CA GLY A 91 -15.62 2.48 12.94
C GLY A 91 -15.81 3.75 13.78
N SER A 92 -14.76 4.32 14.38
CA SER A 92 -14.85 5.56 15.17
C SER A 92 -14.79 6.85 14.35
N GLY A 93 -14.64 6.75 13.02
CA GLY A 93 -14.61 7.89 12.11
C GLY A 93 -13.56 7.74 11.01
N PRO A 94 -13.48 8.72 10.09
CA PRO A 94 -12.39 8.78 9.12
C PRO A 94 -11.10 9.25 9.81
N PHE A 95 -9.95 8.73 9.38
CA PHE A 95 -8.65 9.02 9.97
C PHE A 95 -7.68 9.57 8.94
N VAL A 96 -6.78 10.45 9.38
CA VAL A 96 -5.62 10.85 8.59
C VAL A 96 -4.42 10.04 9.05
N PHE A 97 -3.97 9.10 8.21
CA PHE A 97 -2.76 8.33 8.46
C PHE A 97 -1.52 9.11 8.02
N ILE A 98 -0.60 9.31 8.96
CA ILE A 98 0.66 10.02 8.73
C ILE A 98 1.80 9.03 8.96
N ALA A 99 2.62 8.83 7.93
CA ALA A 99 3.83 8.01 8.00
C ALA A 99 5.03 8.86 7.60
N ASN A 100 6.14 8.70 8.32
CA ASN A 100 7.42 9.22 7.87
C ASN A 100 7.78 8.54 6.54
N HIS A 101 7.98 9.34 5.49
CA HIS A 101 8.22 8.82 4.14
C HIS A 101 9.72 8.58 3.93
N MET A 102 10.21 7.39 4.33
CA MET A 102 11.62 7.02 4.13
C MET A 102 11.83 6.34 2.77
N SER A 103 10.79 5.75 2.18
CA SER A 103 10.85 5.14 0.86
C SER A 103 9.48 5.03 0.18
N THR A 104 9.43 4.34 -0.96
CA THR A 104 8.14 3.92 -1.55
C THR A 104 7.51 2.74 -0.81
N LEU A 105 8.21 2.09 0.12
CA LEU A 105 7.73 0.88 0.80
C LEU A 105 6.44 1.15 1.57
N GLU A 106 6.35 2.30 2.24
CA GLU A 106 5.23 2.73 3.06
C GLU A 106 3.92 2.71 2.25
N THR A 107 3.94 3.23 1.02
CA THR A 107 2.75 3.23 0.13
C THR A 107 2.43 1.83 -0.42
N GLN A 108 3.38 0.90 -0.38
CA GLN A 108 3.19 -0.48 -0.83
C GLN A 108 2.73 -1.43 0.29
N ILE A 109 3.10 -1.18 1.55
CA ILE A 109 2.83 -2.11 2.66
C ILE A 109 1.73 -1.65 3.62
N LEU A 110 1.54 -0.35 3.82
CA LEU A 110 0.48 0.12 4.72
C LEU A 110 -0.93 -0.32 4.28
N PRO A 111 -1.24 -0.47 2.97
CA PRO A 111 -2.56 -0.94 2.56
C PRO A 111 -2.95 -2.30 3.13
N VAL A 112 -2.04 -3.29 3.23
CA VAL A 112 -2.39 -4.60 3.84
C VAL A 112 -2.75 -4.48 5.33
N LEU A 113 -2.29 -3.45 6.01
CA LEU A 113 -2.59 -3.21 7.43
C LEU A 113 -3.90 -2.43 7.62
N ILE A 114 -4.18 -1.46 6.75
CA ILE A 114 -5.25 -0.47 6.93
C ILE A 114 -6.52 -0.85 6.17
N VAL A 115 -6.40 -1.19 4.88
CA VAL A 115 -7.54 -1.44 3.98
C VAL A 115 -8.52 -2.48 4.51
N PRO A 116 -8.08 -3.60 5.15
CA PRO A 116 -9.03 -4.57 5.70
C PRO A 116 -9.94 -4.02 6.80
N LEU A 117 -9.54 -2.94 7.47
CA LEU A 117 -10.22 -2.39 8.64
C LEU A 117 -10.94 -1.08 8.35
N LEU A 118 -10.44 -0.31 7.38
CA LEU A 118 -10.87 1.07 7.13
C LEU A 118 -10.79 1.38 5.62
N PRO A 119 -11.80 2.05 5.05
CA PRO A 119 -11.66 2.69 3.74
C PRO A 119 -10.47 3.64 3.78
N VAL A 120 -9.62 3.62 2.76
CA VAL A 120 -8.41 4.46 2.74
C VAL A 120 -8.02 4.84 1.32
N THR A 121 -7.46 6.03 1.18
CA THR A 121 -6.78 6.48 -0.03
C THR A 121 -5.54 7.30 0.34
N PHE A 122 -4.81 7.81 -0.64
CA PHE A 122 -3.55 8.50 -0.42
C PHE A 122 -3.40 9.76 -1.28
N VAL A 123 -2.48 10.61 -0.86
CA VAL A 123 -2.02 11.76 -1.64
C VAL A 123 -0.91 11.28 -2.59
N VAL A 124 -1.03 11.61 -3.87
CA VAL A 124 -0.12 11.12 -4.91
C VAL A 124 0.29 12.22 -5.89
N LYS A 125 1.48 12.08 -6.47
CA LYS A 125 1.99 12.98 -7.50
C LYS A 125 1.26 12.78 -8.82
N GLU A 126 0.93 13.87 -9.50
CA GLU A 126 0.32 13.87 -10.85
C GLU A 126 1.12 13.00 -11.83
N GLY A 127 2.45 13.06 -11.81
CA GLY A 127 3.29 12.23 -12.67
C GLY A 127 3.12 10.72 -12.47
N LEU A 128 2.84 10.26 -11.23
CA LEU A 128 2.57 8.83 -10.98
C LEU A 128 1.22 8.41 -11.52
N VAL A 129 0.22 9.30 -11.40
CA VAL A 129 -1.11 9.13 -11.98
C VAL A 129 -1.05 9.12 -13.50
N ALA A 130 -0.22 9.96 -14.11
CA ALA A 130 -0.04 10.02 -15.56
C ALA A 130 0.82 8.85 -16.11
N SER A 131 1.58 8.17 -15.26
CA SER A 131 2.49 7.11 -15.70
C SER A 131 1.75 5.90 -16.31
N GLY A 132 2.32 5.31 -17.37
CA GLY A 132 1.71 4.15 -18.02
C GLY A 132 1.74 2.87 -17.15
N ALA A 133 2.74 2.73 -16.28
CA ALA A 133 2.92 1.57 -15.42
C ALA A 133 2.02 1.63 -14.17
N PHE A 134 2.13 2.70 -13.38
CA PHE A 134 1.41 2.82 -12.10
C PHE A 134 0.09 3.58 -12.21
N GLY A 135 -0.10 4.40 -13.24
CA GLY A 135 -1.27 5.27 -13.39
C GLY A 135 -2.61 4.55 -13.24
N PRO A 136 -2.86 3.40 -13.91
CA PRO A 136 -4.10 2.64 -13.72
C PRO A 136 -4.33 2.22 -12.26
N ILE A 137 -3.27 1.77 -11.58
CA ILE A 137 -3.34 1.37 -10.16
C ILE A 137 -3.64 2.59 -9.29
N MET A 138 -2.90 3.69 -9.47
CA MET A 138 -3.08 4.91 -8.67
C MET A 138 -4.51 5.45 -8.80
N ARG A 139 -5.03 5.57 -10.03
CA ARG A 139 -6.39 6.11 -10.27
C ARG A 139 -7.49 5.24 -9.70
N SER A 140 -7.29 3.93 -9.61
CA SER A 140 -8.30 3.01 -9.06
C SER A 140 -8.62 3.26 -7.58
N ARG A 141 -7.79 4.04 -6.86
CA ARG A 141 -7.91 4.32 -5.42
C ARG A 141 -8.50 5.69 -5.09
N ASP A 142 -9.03 6.43 -6.07
CA ASP A 142 -9.53 7.81 -5.87
C ASP A 142 -8.55 8.73 -5.08
N PRO A 143 -7.28 8.86 -5.50
CA PRO A 143 -6.28 9.56 -4.71
C PRO A 143 -6.44 11.08 -4.80
N VAL A 144 -5.90 11.80 -3.81
CA VAL A 144 -5.72 13.25 -3.90
C VAL A 144 -4.47 13.53 -4.72
N VAL A 145 -4.61 14.25 -5.83
CA VAL A 145 -3.50 14.45 -6.79
C VAL A 145 -2.83 15.80 -6.57
N VAL A 146 -1.51 15.79 -6.35
CA VAL A 146 -0.68 16.99 -6.19
C VAL A 146 0.31 17.15 -7.35
N LYS A 147 0.56 18.40 -7.76
CA LYS A 147 1.37 18.73 -8.95
C LYS A 147 2.85 18.91 -8.63
N ARG A 148 3.20 19.27 -7.39
CA ARG A 148 4.58 19.56 -6.95
C ARG A 148 5.25 20.71 -7.69
N ARG A 149 4.46 21.70 -8.11
CA ARG A 149 4.95 22.96 -8.70
C ARG A 149 4.89 24.12 -7.72
N ASN A 150 3.83 24.18 -6.91
CA ASN A 150 3.62 25.19 -5.88
C ASN A 150 3.14 24.51 -4.58
N PRO A 151 3.93 24.54 -3.50
CA PRO A 151 3.55 23.91 -2.23
C PRO A 151 2.25 24.45 -1.62
N ARG A 152 1.91 25.73 -1.85
CA ARG A 152 0.65 26.31 -1.35
C ARG A 152 -0.54 25.70 -2.04
N GLU A 153 -0.53 25.65 -3.37
CA GLU A 153 -1.60 25.05 -4.17
C GLU A 153 -1.77 23.56 -3.85
N ASP A 154 -0.66 22.82 -3.70
CA ASP A 154 -0.72 21.40 -3.32
C ASP A 154 -1.33 21.22 -1.92
N LEU A 155 -1.01 22.10 -0.96
CA LEU A 155 -1.60 22.06 0.38
C LEU A 155 -3.10 22.40 0.34
N GLU A 156 -3.49 23.44 -0.40
CA GLU A 156 -4.90 23.81 -0.59
C GLU A 156 -5.69 22.64 -1.19
N GLU A 157 -5.13 21.94 -2.18
CA GLU A 157 -5.74 20.76 -2.77
C GLU A 157 -5.87 19.60 -1.76
N VAL A 158 -4.83 19.33 -0.97
CA VAL A 158 -4.88 18.30 0.09
C VAL A 158 -5.95 18.61 1.12
N LEU A 159 -6.05 19.86 1.59
CA LEU A 159 -7.05 20.27 2.56
C LEU A 159 -8.46 20.18 2.00
N ARG A 160 -8.68 20.67 0.77
CA ARG A 160 -10.00 20.66 0.11
C ARG A 160 -10.44 19.23 -0.24
N ALA A 161 -9.67 18.54 -1.07
CA ALA A 161 -10.03 17.22 -1.61
C ALA A 161 -9.89 16.11 -0.56
N GLY A 162 -8.97 16.25 0.40
CA GLY A 162 -8.89 15.38 1.58
C GLY A 162 -10.09 15.58 2.50
N GLY A 163 -10.48 16.83 2.78
CA GLY A 163 -11.68 17.13 3.57
C GLY A 163 -12.99 16.61 2.93
N GLU A 164 -13.07 16.59 1.59
CA GLU A 164 -14.17 15.94 0.86
C GLU A 164 -14.20 14.41 1.03
N ARG A 165 -13.04 13.75 1.12
CA ARG A 165 -12.92 12.29 1.36
C ARG A 165 -13.28 11.92 2.79
N LEU A 166 -12.75 12.67 3.77
CA LEU A 166 -13.07 12.47 5.18
C LEU A 166 -14.58 12.59 5.43
N ARG A 167 -15.24 13.60 4.83
CA ARG A 167 -16.71 13.74 4.92
C ARG A 167 -17.50 12.57 4.31
N ARG A 168 -16.91 11.82 3.38
CA ARG A 168 -17.48 10.60 2.78
C ARG A 168 -17.14 9.32 3.58
N GLY A 169 -16.40 9.45 4.70
CA GLY A 169 -15.99 8.32 5.52
C GLY A 169 -14.74 7.59 5.01
N VAL A 170 -13.93 8.25 4.18
CA VAL A 170 -12.63 7.76 3.66
C VAL A 170 -11.50 8.51 4.33
#